data_AF-A0A9D9X569-F1
#
_entry.id   AF-A0A9D9X569-F1
#
_cell.length_a   1.000
_cell.length_b   1.000
_cell.length_c   1.000
_cell.angle_alpha   90.00
_cell.angle_beta   90.00
_cell.angle_gamma   90.00
#
_symmetry.space_group_name_H-M   'P 1'
#
loop_
_entity.id
_entity.type
_entity.pdbx_description
1 polymer ?
#
loop_
_entity_poly.entity_id
_entity_poly.type
_entity_poly.pdbx_seq_one_letter_code
_entity_poly.pdbx_strand_id
1 'polypeptide(L)'
;MRNPDCRRGPVLAAAALCCLLGSGVVAAEDYACHVLSEGERAAVVLVETDSKDSASRMASHAKVRVKGTPSPVIKVVQCIRRNSERFANPDAQRLLDSMPF
;
A
#
# COMPACT_ATOMS: atom_id res chain seq x y z
N MET A 1 -53.81 -30.23 6.29
CA MET A 1 -53.84 -31.72 6.35
C MET A 1 -52.40 -32.23 6.35
N ARG A 2 -52.10 -33.17 7.25
CA ARG A 2 -50.84 -33.94 7.49
C ARG A 2 -49.63 -33.20 8.09
N ASN A 3 -49.51 -33.34 9.42
CA ASN A 3 -48.23 -33.55 10.12
C ASN A 3 -47.62 -34.90 9.69
N PRO A 4 -46.29 -35.05 9.77
CA PRO A 4 -45.77 -35.74 10.96
C PRO A 4 -44.49 -35.13 11.57
N ASP A 5 -44.50 -35.07 12.90
CA ASP A 5 -43.34 -35.13 13.78
C ASP A 5 -42.26 -36.10 13.29
N CYS A 6 -41.02 -35.61 13.20
CA CYS A 6 -39.83 -36.46 13.26
C CYS A 6 -39.16 -36.26 14.62
N ARG A 7 -39.23 -37.33 15.43
CA ARG A 7 -38.72 -37.43 16.79
C ARG A 7 -37.20 -37.21 16.88
N ARG A 8 -36.81 -36.55 17.98
CA ARG A 8 -35.56 -36.68 18.76
C ARG A 8 -34.54 -37.72 18.25
N GLY A 9 -33.36 -37.23 17.90
CA GLY A 9 -32.08 -37.90 18.12
C GLY A 9 -31.04 -36.86 18.58
N PRO A 10 -30.30 -37.07 19.68
CA PRO A 10 -29.19 -36.20 20.04
C PRO A 10 -27.96 -36.69 19.27
N VAL A 11 -27.66 -36.09 18.12
CA VAL A 11 -26.38 -36.33 17.45
C VAL A 11 -25.44 -35.20 17.87
N LEU A 12 -24.58 -35.55 18.82
CA LEU A 12 -23.34 -34.86 19.11
C LEU A 12 -22.50 -34.72 17.82
N ALA A 13 -21.82 -33.58 17.73
CA ALA A 13 -20.63 -33.31 16.92
C ALA A 13 -20.81 -33.05 15.41
N ALA A 14 -20.68 -31.78 15.04
CA ALA A 14 -19.78 -31.30 13.99
C ALA A 14 -19.68 -29.76 14.14
N ALA A 15 -18.68 -29.27 14.87
CA ALA A 15 -17.54 -28.57 14.23
C ALA A 15 -18.01 -27.61 13.12
N ALA A 16 -18.39 -26.39 13.49
CA ALA A 16 -17.46 -25.25 13.46
C ALA A 16 -16.80 -25.07 12.08
N LEU A 17 -17.38 -24.13 11.32
CA LEU A 17 -16.68 -22.97 10.77
C LEU A 17 -15.32 -23.24 10.10
N CYS A 18 -15.31 -23.24 8.77
CA CYS A 18 -14.18 -22.74 7.99
C CYS A 18 -14.71 -22.19 6.66
N CYS A 19 -15.13 -20.92 6.69
CA CYS A 19 -15.19 -20.10 5.49
C CYS A 19 -13.76 -20.05 4.91
N LEU A 20 -13.47 -20.88 3.92
CA LEU A 20 -12.28 -20.77 3.08
C LEU A 20 -12.45 -19.55 2.16
N LEU A 21 -12.45 -18.35 2.76
CA LEU A 21 -12.07 -17.14 2.04
C LEU A 21 -10.54 -17.19 1.99
N GLY A 22 -10.02 -17.72 0.89
CA GLY A 22 -8.66 -17.44 0.46
C GLY A 22 -8.55 -15.95 0.18
N SER A 23 -8.45 -15.15 1.24
CA SER A 23 -7.95 -13.80 1.16
C SER A 23 -6.49 -13.94 0.77
N GLY A 24 -6.20 -13.77 -0.52
CA GLY A 24 -4.87 -13.42 -0.95
C GLY A 24 -4.53 -12.12 -0.25
N VAL A 25 -3.97 -12.20 0.96
CA VAL A 25 -3.35 -11.07 1.63
C VAL A 25 -2.15 -10.73 0.76
N VAL A 26 -2.36 -9.85 -0.21
CA VAL A 26 -1.25 -9.22 -0.91
C VAL A 26 -0.53 -8.43 0.17
N ALA A 27 0.65 -8.91 0.56
CA ALA A 27 1.43 -8.28 1.61
C ALA A 27 1.70 -6.83 1.21
N ALA A 28 1.44 -5.89 2.13
CA ALA A 28 1.82 -4.50 1.92
C ALA A 28 3.34 -4.43 1.76
N GLU A 29 3.79 -3.71 0.74
CA GLU A 29 5.20 -3.50 0.43
C GLU A 29 5.57 -2.03 0.57
N ASP A 30 6.84 -1.78 0.87
CA ASP A 30 7.39 -0.45 0.99
C ASP A 30 7.82 0.09 -0.37
N TYR A 31 7.13 1.13 -0.84
CA TYR A 31 7.49 1.86 -2.05
C TYR A 31 8.08 3.23 -1.71
N ALA A 32 9.06 3.65 -2.50
CA ALA A 32 9.57 5.01 -2.53
C ALA A 32 9.25 5.65 -3.89
N CYS A 33 8.64 6.82 -3.88
CA CYS A 33 8.26 7.55 -5.08
C CYS A 33 9.03 8.86 -5.20
N HIS A 34 9.81 9.00 -6.26
CA HIS A 34 10.42 10.26 -6.68
C HIS A 34 9.34 11.14 -7.32
N VAL A 35 9.12 12.31 -6.73
CA VAL A 35 8.08 13.26 -7.13
C VAL A 35 8.65 14.65 -7.34
N LEU A 36 7.96 15.45 -8.16
CA LEU A 36 8.21 16.88 -8.30
C LEU A 36 7.07 17.65 -7.65
N SER A 37 7.41 18.72 -6.94
CA SER A 37 6.44 19.66 -6.35
C SER A 37 6.34 20.97 -7.15
N GLU A 38 5.40 21.84 -6.77
CA GLU A 38 5.37 23.21 -7.30
C GLU A 38 6.73 23.91 -7.08
N GLY A 39 7.30 24.44 -8.15
CA GLY A 39 8.67 24.96 -8.21
C GLY A 39 9.73 23.94 -8.63
N GLU A 40 9.33 22.81 -9.21
CA GLU A 40 10.19 21.75 -9.79
C GLU A 40 11.22 21.15 -8.81
N ARG A 41 10.91 21.20 -7.52
CA ARG A 41 11.78 20.62 -6.51
C ARG A 41 11.48 19.12 -6.39
N ALA A 42 12.55 18.33 -6.50
CA ALA A 42 12.49 16.90 -6.29
C ALA A 42 12.28 16.57 -4.81
N ALA A 43 11.42 15.61 -4.54
CA ALA A 43 11.20 15.01 -3.24
C ALA A 43 11.02 13.50 -3.38
N VAL A 44 11.14 12.77 -2.27
CA VAL A 44 10.81 11.35 -2.19
C VAL A 44 9.68 11.18 -1.18
N VAL A 45 8.66 10.40 -1.55
CA VAL A 45 7.52 10.05 -0.72
C VAL A 45 7.55 8.55 -0.47
N LEU A 46 7.44 8.14 0.79
CA LEU A 46 7.36 6.73 1.18
C LEU A 46 5.89 6.32 1.28
N VAL A 47 5.54 5.18 0.69
CA VAL A 47 4.16 4.67 0.62
C VAL A 47 4.16 3.17 0.85
N GLU A 48 3.34 2.71 1.80
CA GLU A 48 3.09 1.29 2.03
C GLU A 48 1.82 0.88 1.27
N THR A 49 1.93 -0.06 0.34
CA THR A 49 0.80 -0.52 -0.48
C THR A 49 1.11 -1.84 -1.20
N ASP A 50 0.13 -2.39 -1.91
CA ASP A 50 0.21 -3.69 -2.57
C ASP A 50 0.88 -3.65 -3.96
N SER A 51 1.04 -2.45 -4.53
CA SER A 51 1.47 -2.28 -5.91
C SER A 51 2.07 -0.92 -6.21
N LYS A 52 2.99 -0.89 -7.19
CA LYS A 52 3.64 0.33 -7.68
C LYS A 52 2.66 1.36 -8.24
N ASP A 53 1.57 0.92 -8.86
CA ASP A 53 0.54 1.80 -9.40
C ASP A 53 -0.30 2.46 -8.30
N SER A 54 -0.64 1.72 -7.25
CA SER A 54 -1.27 2.29 -6.06
C SER A 54 -0.33 3.27 -5.36
N ALA A 55 0.97 2.96 -5.27
CA ALA A 55 1.97 3.84 -4.68
C ALA A 55 2.06 5.18 -5.42
N SER A 56 2.09 5.12 -6.76
CA SER A 56 2.12 6.30 -7.63
C SER A 56 0.87 7.18 -7.44
N ARG A 57 -0.32 6.56 -7.41
CA ARG A 57 -1.58 7.29 -7.18
C ARG A 57 -1.57 7.97 -5.81
N MET A 58 -1.20 7.27 -4.75
CA MET A 58 -1.10 7.85 -3.41
C MET A 58 -0.07 8.99 -3.36
N ALA A 59 1.12 8.82 -3.96
CA ALA A 59 2.16 9.83 -4.00
C ALA A 59 1.73 11.09 -4.78
N SER A 60 0.93 10.96 -5.84
CA SER A 60 0.42 12.11 -6.59
C SER A 60 -0.52 13.03 -5.80
N HIS A 61 -1.14 12.50 -4.74
CA HIS A 61 -2.01 13.27 -3.83
C HIS A 61 -1.29 13.73 -2.56
N ALA A 62 0.00 13.43 -2.41
CA ALA A 62 0.79 13.83 -1.26
C ALA A 62 1.11 15.33 -1.27
N LYS A 63 1.35 15.87 -0.07
CA LYS A 63 1.95 17.20 0.12
C LYS A 63 3.35 17.01 0.70
N VAL A 64 4.36 17.50 0.00
CA VAL A 64 5.75 17.45 0.46
C VAL A 64 6.13 18.78 1.11
N ARG A 65 7.02 18.77 2.10
CA ARG A 65 7.50 20.02 2.71
C ARG A 65 8.76 20.49 2.02
N VAL A 66 8.70 21.70 1.50
CA VAL A 66 9.78 22.33 0.78
C VAL A 66 10.16 23.61 1.51
N LYS A 67 11.36 23.64 2.10
CA LYS A 67 11.83 24.75 2.94
C LYS A 67 10.82 25.12 4.04
N GLY A 68 10.17 24.11 4.63
CA GLY A 68 9.15 24.29 5.68
C GLY A 68 7.72 24.51 5.17
N THR A 69 7.54 24.90 3.91
CA THR A 69 6.22 25.15 3.31
C THR A 69 5.64 23.87 2.70
N PRO A 70 4.38 23.49 3.00
CA PRO A 70 3.73 22.39 2.30
C PRO A 70 3.50 22.77 0.82
N SER A 71 3.94 21.91 -0.08
CA SER A 71 3.80 22.05 -1.53
C SER A 71 3.17 20.77 -2.10
N PRO A 72 2.14 20.88 -2.96
CA PRO A 72 1.52 19.71 -3.57
C PRO A 72 2.49 19.05 -4.56
N VAL A 73 2.35 17.73 -4.72
CA VAL A 73 3.00 17.00 -5.80
C VAL A 73 2.31 17.35 -7.12
N ILE A 74 3.09 17.73 -8.12
CA ILE A 74 2.61 18.02 -9.48
C ILE A 74 2.89 16.87 -10.46
N LYS A 75 3.86 16.02 -10.14
CA LYS A 75 4.24 14.88 -10.98
C LYS A 75 4.91 13.80 -10.15
N VAL A 76 4.53 12.55 -10.40
CA VAL A 76 5.30 11.37 -9.95
C VAL A 76 6.21 10.96 -11.11
N VAL A 77 7.52 10.94 -10.87
CA VAL A 77 8.52 10.60 -11.88
C VAL A 77 8.73 9.09 -11.95
N GLN A 78 8.92 8.46 -10.79
CA GLN A 78 9.17 7.03 -10.68
C GLN A 78 8.82 6.56 -9.27
N CYS A 79 8.23 5.38 -9.14
CA CYS A 79 8.16 4.66 -7.86
C CYS A 79 9.01 3.38 -7.94
N ILE A 80 9.60 2.96 -6.83
CA ILE A 80 10.44 1.77 -6.72
C ILE A 80 10.08 1.02 -5.44
N ARG A 81 10.26 -0.31 -5.41
CA ARG A 81 10.29 -1.07 -4.16
C ARG A 81 11.53 -0.65 -3.39
N ARG A 82 11.35 -0.02 -2.23
CA ARG A 82 12.42 0.63 -1.47
C ARG A 82 13.58 -0.32 -1.14
N ASN A 83 13.27 -1.59 -0.91
CA ASN A 83 14.23 -2.57 -0.39
C ASN A 83 14.90 -3.42 -1.49
N SER A 84 14.43 -3.36 -2.75
CA SER A 84 14.91 -4.25 -3.82
C SER A 84 15.22 -3.55 -5.15
N GLU A 85 14.80 -2.29 -5.31
CA GLU A 85 15.03 -1.49 -6.51
C GLU A 85 15.81 -0.21 -6.19
N ARG A 86 16.30 0.49 -7.23
CA ARG A 86 17.01 1.77 -7.12
C ARG A 86 16.40 2.80 -8.07
N PHE A 87 16.43 4.06 -7.70
CA PHE A 87 16.02 5.13 -8.61
C PHE A 87 17.02 5.26 -9.76
N ALA A 88 16.51 5.45 -10.98
CA ALA A 88 17.36 5.76 -12.12
C ALA A 88 18.00 7.16 -11.98
N ASN A 89 17.34 8.06 -11.24
CA ASN A 89 17.86 9.38 -10.93
C ASN A 89 18.76 9.30 -9.66
N PRO A 90 20.06 9.64 -9.77
CA PRO A 90 21.00 9.55 -8.65
C PRO A 90 20.76 10.57 -7.53
N ASP A 91 20.11 11.71 -7.82
CA ASP A 91 19.74 12.68 -6.79
C ASP A 91 18.54 12.18 -5.97
N ALA A 92 17.57 11.55 -6.63
CA ALA A 92 16.45 10.89 -5.95
C ALA A 92 16.94 9.73 -5.07
N GLN A 93 17.92 8.95 -5.55
CA GLN A 93 18.53 7.89 -4.76
C GLN A 93 19.25 8.43 -3.53
N ARG A 94 20.06 9.48 -3.69
CA ARG A 94 20.76 10.13 -2.56
C ARG A 94 19.77 10.70 -1.53
N LEU A 95 18.66 11.28 -1.99
CA LEU A 95 17.63 11.79 -1.09
C LEU A 95 17.00 10.66 -0.27
N LEU A 96 16.65 9.53 -0.91
CA LEU A 96 16.13 8.35 -0.22
C LEU A 96 17.14 7.80 0.80
N ASP A 97 18.41 7.66 0.41
CA ASP A 97 19.48 7.13 1.27
C ASP A 97 19.77 8.04 2.48
N SER A 98 19.42 9.33 2.40
CA SER A 98 19.61 10.31 3.48
C SER A 98 18.46 10.39 4.49
N MET A 99 17.35 9.70 4.24
CA MET A 99 16.19 9.74 5.15
C MET A 99 16.49 8.96 6.43
N PRO A 100 16.16 9.50 7.62
CA PRO A 100 16.19 8.72 8.84
C PRO A 100 15.04 7.70 8.82
N PHE A 101 15.36 6.45 9.12
CA PHE A 101 14.40 5.34 9.24
C PHE A 101 14.24 4.95 10.70
#